data_AF-A0A5M9JUZ6-F1
#
_entry.id   AF-A0A5M9JUZ6-F1
#
_cell.length_a   1.000
_cell.length_b   1.000
_cell.length_c   1.000
_cell.angle_alpha   90.00
_cell.angle_beta   90.00
_cell.angle_gamma   90.00
#
_symmetry.space_group_name_H-M   'P 1'
#
loop_
_entity.id
_entity.type
_entity.pdbx_description
1 polymer ?
#
loop_
_entity_poly.entity_id
_entity_poly.type
_entity_poly.pdbx_seq_one_letter_code
_entity_poly.pdbx_strand_id
1 'polypeptide(L)'
;MVSRLNPNWNDPIPSDPVEAQKAEDEKFLVASTRMGEEFSRGLDYYTKSWLPARSIVQQAYVKRLQYDSKGRILVFDGQSVPWKDHLYTLEDQENSENKVLYVLYPENPRPDAKWRIQCVPDSKDSFQSRKPLPEAWRGFRDEELSQITGIPGGVFVHAAGFIGGNKTFEGASKMAATAVDL
;
A
#
# COMPACT_ATOMS: atom_id res chain seq x y z
N MET A 1 -20.67 -6.56 5.13
CA MET A 1 -20.93 -7.15 3.79
C MET A 1 -22.01 -8.22 3.91
N VAL A 2 -21.76 -9.28 4.71
CA VAL A 2 -22.75 -10.35 4.97
C VAL A 2 -23.96 -9.87 5.76
N SER A 3 -23.78 -8.97 6.73
CA SER A 3 -24.88 -8.43 7.56
C SER A 3 -26.00 -7.74 6.77
N ARG A 4 -25.75 -7.36 5.50
CA ARG A 4 -26.75 -6.77 4.60
C ARG A 4 -27.69 -7.81 3.96
N LEU A 5 -27.43 -9.10 4.18
CA LEU A 5 -28.27 -10.20 3.69
C LEU A 5 -29.28 -10.68 4.75
N ASN A 6 -29.18 -10.15 5.97
CA ASN A 6 -30.19 -10.38 6.99
C ASN A 6 -31.54 -9.76 6.56
N PRO A 7 -32.66 -10.27 7.09
CA PRO A 7 -33.93 -9.55 6.98
C PRO A 7 -33.84 -8.11 7.46
N ASN A 8 -34.53 -7.22 6.78
CA ASN A 8 -34.77 -5.89 7.32
C ASN A 8 -35.73 -5.99 8.51
N TRP A 9 -35.66 -5.01 9.39
CA TRP A 9 -36.55 -4.93 10.55
C TRP A 9 -38.04 -4.88 10.19
N ASN A 10 -38.38 -4.46 8.96
CA ASN A 10 -39.72 -4.31 8.44
C ASN A 10 -40.09 -5.35 7.36
N ASP A 11 -39.25 -6.37 7.15
CA ASP A 11 -39.64 -7.50 6.30
C ASP A 11 -40.76 -8.29 7.01
N PRO A 12 -41.82 -8.72 6.30
CA PRO A 12 -42.85 -9.56 6.90
C PRO A 12 -42.24 -10.91 7.33
N ILE A 13 -42.59 -11.34 8.54
CA ILE A 13 -42.17 -12.63 9.08
C ILE A 13 -43.37 -13.59 8.99
N PRO A 14 -43.23 -14.75 8.33
CA PRO A 14 -44.28 -15.76 8.30
C PRO A 14 -44.72 -16.14 9.72
N SER A 15 -46.03 -16.30 9.93
CA SER A 15 -46.56 -16.71 11.24
C SER A 15 -46.33 -18.19 11.54
N ASP A 16 -46.18 -19.01 10.51
CA ASP A 16 -45.76 -20.41 10.66
C ASP A 16 -44.25 -20.45 10.97
N PRO A 17 -43.84 -21.00 12.13
CA PRO A 17 -42.43 -21.12 12.49
C PRO A 17 -41.58 -21.88 11.46
N VAL A 18 -42.17 -22.85 10.76
CA VAL A 18 -41.44 -23.65 9.75
C VAL A 18 -41.13 -22.81 8.50
N GLU A 19 -42.10 -22.01 8.06
CA GLU A 19 -41.91 -21.10 6.93
C GLU A 19 -40.96 -19.95 7.27
N ALA A 20 -41.03 -19.42 8.50
CA ALA A 20 -40.10 -18.41 9.00
C ALA A 20 -38.65 -18.91 9.01
N GLN A 21 -38.42 -20.12 9.56
CA GLN A 21 -37.09 -20.74 9.56
C GLN A 21 -36.56 -20.96 8.15
N LYS A 22 -37.41 -21.45 7.24
CA LYS A 22 -37.02 -21.65 5.84
C LYS A 22 -36.57 -20.35 5.16
N ALA A 23 -37.27 -19.24 5.39
CA ALA A 23 -36.91 -17.94 4.83
C ALA A 23 -35.58 -17.42 5.39
N GLU A 24 -35.27 -17.69 6.67
CA GLU A 24 -33.98 -17.39 7.27
C GLU A 24 -32.85 -18.27 6.68
N ASP A 25 -33.09 -19.57 6.53
CA ASP A 25 -32.14 -20.52 5.95
C ASP A 25 -31.78 -20.14 4.50
N GLU A 26 -32.75 -19.71 3.70
CA GLU A 26 -32.52 -19.22 2.33
C GLU A 26 -31.57 -18.01 2.33
N LYS A 27 -31.77 -17.04 3.22
CA LYS A 27 -30.86 -15.88 3.38
C LYS A 27 -29.49 -16.31 3.88
N PHE A 28 -29.43 -17.27 4.80
CA PHE A 28 -28.17 -17.86 5.27
C PHE A 28 -27.39 -18.53 4.14
N LEU A 29 -28.04 -19.28 3.26
CA LEU A 29 -27.39 -19.94 2.12
C LEU A 29 -26.81 -18.92 1.13
N VAL A 30 -27.50 -17.81 0.88
CA VAL A 30 -26.98 -16.70 0.08
C VAL A 30 -25.76 -16.07 0.75
N ALA A 31 -25.82 -15.83 2.06
CA ALA A 31 -24.70 -15.33 2.85
C ALA A 31 -23.50 -16.28 2.83
N SER A 32 -23.73 -17.58 2.96
CA SER A 32 -22.71 -18.63 2.91
C SER A 32 -22.02 -18.68 1.55
N THR A 33 -22.79 -18.67 0.46
CA THR A 33 -22.26 -18.59 -0.91
C THR A 33 -21.39 -17.35 -1.08
N ARG A 34 -21.88 -16.18 -0.64
CA ARG A 34 -21.13 -14.93 -0.72
C ARG A 34 -19.81 -15.00 0.06
N MET A 35 -19.78 -15.71 1.18
CA MET A 35 -18.55 -15.90 1.94
C MET A 35 -17.57 -16.86 1.26
N GLY A 36 -18.07 -17.89 0.57
CA GLY A 36 -17.25 -18.74 -0.28
C GLY A 36 -16.56 -17.97 -1.41
N GLU A 37 -17.26 -17.01 -2.03
CA GLU A 37 -16.69 -16.12 -3.04
C GLU A 37 -15.56 -15.25 -2.46
N GLU A 38 -15.79 -14.60 -1.33
CA GLU A 38 -14.78 -13.75 -0.69
C GLU A 38 -13.57 -14.57 -0.19
N PHE A 39 -13.79 -15.79 0.32
CA PHE A 39 -12.70 -16.70 0.66
C PHE A 39 -11.86 -17.02 -0.58
N SER A 40 -12.51 -17.39 -1.68
CA SER A 40 -11.83 -17.74 -2.94
C SER A 40 -11.04 -16.55 -3.49
N ARG A 41 -11.62 -15.34 -3.44
CA ARG A 41 -10.92 -14.09 -3.83
C ARG A 41 -9.70 -13.83 -2.95
N GLY A 42 -9.83 -14.03 -1.63
CA GLY A 42 -8.72 -13.90 -0.69
C GLY A 42 -7.61 -14.91 -0.97
N LEU A 43 -7.97 -16.19 -1.16
CA LEU A 43 -7.02 -17.25 -1.51
C LEU A 43 -6.29 -16.95 -2.83
N ASP A 44 -7.01 -16.50 -3.85
CA ASP A 44 -6.44 -16.10 -5.13
C ASP A 44 -5.48 -14.91 -4.97
N TYR A 45 -5.84 -13.89 -4.20
CA TYR A 45 -4.95 -12.77 -3.90
C TYR A 45 -3.67 -13.25 -3.21
N TYR A 46 -3.79 -14.06 -2.15
CA TYR A 46 -2.62 -14.50 -1.39
C TYR A 46 -1.70 -15.38 -2.23
N THR A 47 -2.24 -16.29 -3.03
CA THR A 47 -1.45 -17.24 -3.83
C THR A 47 -0.89 -16.64 -5.11
N LYS A 48 -1.65 -15.79 -5.80
CA LYS A 48 -1.29 -15.27 -7.14
C LYS A 48 -0.66 -13.87 -7.10
N SER A 49 -0.81 -13.11 -6.01
CA SER A 49 -0.30 -11.73 -5.91
C SER A 49 0.62 -11.53 -4.70
N TRP A 50 0.13 -11.75 -3.48
CA TRP A 50 0.89 -11.45 -2.26
C TRP A 50 2.09 -12.38 -2.07
N LEU A 51 1.93 -13.70 -2.23
CA LEU A 51 3.02 -14.65 -2.00
C LEU A 51 4.16 -14.50 -3.01
N PRO A 52 3.91 -14.37 -4.34
CA PRO A 52 4.97 -14.11 -5.32
C PRO A 52 5.72 -12.80 -5.07
N ALA A 53 5.07 -11.79 -4.48
CA ALA A 53 5.73 -10.51 -4.15
C ALA A 53 6.88 -10.68 -3.16
N ARG A 54 6.88 -11.73 -2.33
CA ARG A 54 7.91 -11.99 -1.31
C ARG A 54 9.32 -11.97 -1.89
N SER A 55 9.54 -12.65 -3.01
CA SER A 55 10.88 -12.75 -3.62
C SER A 55 11.35 -11.41 -4.19
N ILE A 56 10.43 -10.63 -4.77
CA ILE A 56 10.69 -9.29 -5.29
C ILE A 56 11.07 -8.34 -4.15
N VAL A 57 10.31 -8.37 -3.04
CA VAL A 57 10.58 -7.55 -1.86
C VAL A 57 11.91 -7.93 -1.24
N GLN A 58 12.21 -9.22 -1.12
CA GLN A 58 13.50 -9.69 -0.58
C GLN A 58 14.68 -9.21 -1.45
N GLN A 59 14.58 -9.29 -2.77
CA GLN A 59 15.61 -8.80 -3.68
C GLN A 59 15.80 -7.28 -3.57
N ALA A 60 14.70 -6.52 -3.58
CA ALA A 60 14.73 -5.07 -3.39
C ALA A 60 15.33 -4.69 -2.03
N TYR A 61 14.97 -5.43 -0.98
CA TYR A 61 15.48 -5.22 0.37
C TYR A 61 16.98 -5.49 0.45
N VAL A 62 17.52 -6.53 -0.19
CA VAL A 62 18.99 -6.73 -0.26
C VAL A 62 19.67 -5.59 -1.01
N LYS A 63 19.08 -5.13 -2.13
CA LYS A 63 19.63 -4.03 -2.95
C LYS A 63 19.52 -2.65 -2.31
N ARG A 64 18.69 -2.47 -1.26
CA ARG A 64 18.40 -1.16 -0.64
C ARG A 64 19.64 -0.37 -0.26
N LEU A 65 20.71 -1.06 0.15
CA LEU A 65 21.99 -0.46 0.54
C LEU A 65 22.71 0.27 -0.61
N GLN A 66 22.34 0.00 -1.86
CA GLN A 66 22.87 0.67 -3.05
C GLN A 66 22.29 2.08 -3.21
N TYR A 67 21.08 2.33 -2.67
CA TYR A 67 20.37 3.60 -2.81
C TYR A 67 20.53 4.49 -1.56
N ASP A 68 20.70 3.88 -0.40
CA ASP A 68 21.02 4.57 0.86
C ASP A 68 21.92 3.64 1.69
N SER A 69 23.06 4.13 2.16
CA SER A 69 24.04 3.30 2.90
C SER A 69 23.50 2.74 4.22
N LYS A 70 22.46 3.36 4.79
CA LYS A 70 21.73 2.86 5.97
C LYS A 70 20.49 2.04 5.60
N GLY A 71 20.22 1.85 4.32
CA GLY A 71 19.10 1.04 3.81
C GLY A 71 17.71 1.63 4.07
N ARG A 72 17.60 2.95 4.22
CA ARG A 72 16.34 3.67 4.49
C ARG A 72 15.46 3.83 3.24
N ILE A 73 15.96 3.50 2.06
CA ILE A 73 15.26 3.65 0.76
C ILE A 73 15.21 2.30 0.06
N LEU A 74 14.00 1.85 -0.29
CA LEU A 74 13.76 0.61 -1.03
C LEU A 74 13.19 0.94 -2.40
N VAL A 75 13.68 0.28 -3.45
CA VAL A 75 13.29 0.57 -4.85
C VAL A 75 12.75 -0.69 -5.53
N PHE A 76 11.66 -0.54 -6.27
CA PHE A 76 11.12 -1.54 -7.18
C PHE A 76 11.26 -1.07 -8.64
N ASP A 77 12.19 -1.70 -9.38
CA ASP A 77 12.62 -1.28 -10.73
C ASP A 77 11.63 -1.58 -11.87
N GLY A 78 10.35 -1.87 -11.58
CA GLY A 78 9.38 -2.25 -12.62
C GLY A 78 7.92 -1.96 -12.29
N GLN A 79 7.42 -2.40 -11.13
CA GLN A 79 6.10 -2.02 -10.65
C GLN A 79 6.02 -2.17 -9.13
N SER A 80 5.03 -1.51 -8.52
CA SER A 80 4.67 -1.77 -7.13
C SER A 80 4.14 -3.19 -6.96
N VAL A 81 4.47 -3.82 -5.83
CA VAL A 81 3.96 -5.13 -5.41
C VAL A 81 3.41 -5.02 -3.99
N PRO A 82 2.58 -5.97 -3.51
CA PRO A 82 2.23 -6.04 -2.09
C PRO A 82 3.49 -6.19 -1.24
N TRP A 83 3.99 -5.09 -0.66
CA TRP A 83 5.32 -5.06 -0.05
C TRP A 83 5.32 -4.98 1.48
N LYS A 84 4.28 -4.38 2.09
CA LYS A 84 4.25 -4.02 3.53
C LYS A 84 4.56 -5.19 4.45
N ASP A 85 3.80 -6.28 4.34
CA ASP A 85 3.96 -7.43 5.23
C ASP A 85 5.34 -8.08 5.10
N HIS A 86 5.83 -8.23 3.87
CA HIS A 86 7.13 -8.82 3.60
C HIS A 86 8.26 -7.93 4.11
N LEU A 87 8.17 -6.62 3.90
CA LEU A 87 9.15 -5.66 4.41
C LEU A 87 9.24 -5.73 5.93
N TYR A 88 8.11 -5.63 6.63
CA TYR A 88 8.10 -5.67 8.10
C TYR A 88 8.66 -6.99 8.63
N THR A 89 8.32 -8.11 8.00
CA THR A 89 8.87 -9.42 8.36
C THR A 89 10.38 -9.47 8.22
N LEU A 90 10.93 -8.88 7.14
CA LEU A 90 12.38 -8.83 6.91
C LEU A 90 13.10 -7.93 7.93
N GLU A 91 12.52 -6.76 8.23
CA GLU A 91 13.07 -5.83 9.23
C GLU A 91 13.09 -6.44 10.64
N ASP A 92 12.01 -7.15 11.01
CA ASP A 92 11.91 -7.84 12.30
C ASP A 92 12.91 -9.01 12.39
N GLN A 93 13.15 -9.73 11.29
CA GLN A 93 14.11 -10.83 11.24
C GLN A 93 15.57 -10.38 11.34
N GLU A 94 15.93 -9.26 10.71
CA GLU A 94 17.29 -8.72 10.77
C GLU A 94 17.56 -7.92 12.06
N ASN A 95 16.53 -7.64 12.87
CA ASN A 95 16.61 -6.69 13.99
C ASN A 95 17.27 -5.37 13.58
N SER A 96 16.92 -4.88 12.39
CA SER A 96 17.60 -3.75 11.76
C SER A 96 17.36 -2.47 12.56
N GLU A 97 18.45 -1.82 13.00
CA GLU A 97 18.38 -0.50 13.64
C GLU A 97 17.87 0.58 12.69
N ASN A 98 18.19 0.44 11.39
CA ASN A 98 17.73 1.35 10.34
C ASN A 98 16.62 0.69 9.53
N LYS A 99 15.40 1.18 9.74
CA LYS A 99 14.20 0.74 9.01
C LYS A 99 14.01 1.54 7.72
N VAL A 100 13.39 0.94 6.72
CA VAL A 100 13.03 1.60 5.46
C VAL A 100 12.02 2.70 5.76
N LEU A 101 12.28 3.90 5.24
CA LEU A 101 11.44 5.09 5.38
C LEU A 101 10.63 5.34 4.12
N TYR A 102 11.24 5.11 2.95
CA TYR A 102 10.64 5.40 1.65
C TYR A 102 10.73 4.20 0.70
N VAL A 103 9.65 3.96 -0.03
CA VAL A 103 9.55 2.95 -1.08
C VAL A 103 9.30 3.65 -2.41
N LEU A 104 10.16 3.38 -3.40
CA LEU A 104 10.12 3.99 -4.71
C LEU A 104 9.68 2.97 -5.76
N TYR A 105 8.76 3.36 -6.62
CA TYR A 105 8.28 2.50 -7.71
C TYR A 105 7.66 3.36 -8.83
N PRO A 106 7.68 2.90 -10.08
CA PRO A 106 6.94 3.54 -11.16
C PRO A 106 5.43 3.33 -10.99
N GLU A 107 4.62 4.31 -11.41
CA GLU A 107 3.15 4.25 -11.36
C GLU A 107 2.59 3.02 -12.11
N ASN A 108 3.29 2.56 -13.15
CA ASN A 108 2.95 1.41 -13.96
C ASN A 108 4.19 0.89 -14.72
N PRO A 109 4.14 -0.29 -15.36
CA PRO A 109 5.30 -0.89 -16.03
C PRO A 109 5.78 -0.20 -17.32
N ARG A 110 5.20 0.94 -17.73
CA ARG A 110 5.61 1.63 -18.96
C ARG A 110 6.95 2.34 -18.77
N PRO A 111 7.82 2.39 -19.79
CA PRO A 111 9.15 2.99 -19.69
C PRO A 111 9.18 4.47 -19.27
N ASP A 112 8.12 5.23 -19.56
CA ASP A 112 7.96 6.66 -19.28
C ASP A 112 7.05 6.93 -18.06
N ALA A 113 6.76 5.89 -17.26
CA ALA A 113 5.93 6.03 -16.08
C ALA A 113 6.61 6.95 -15.05
N LYS A 114 5.80 7.86 -14.49
CA LYS A 114 6.19 8.69 -13.36
C LYS A 114 6.47 7.81 -12.15
N TRP A 115 7.31 8.29 -11.26
CA TRP A 115 7.74 7.58 -10.07
C TRP A 115 7.04 8.08 -8.82
N ARG A 116 6.72 7.15 -7.93
CA ARG A 116 6.14 7.40 -6.62
C ARG A 116 7.20 7.27 -5.55
N ILE A 117 7.05 8.08 -4.50
CA ILE A 117 7.77 7.99 -3.24
C ILE A 117 6.69 7.74 -2.20
N GLN A 118 6.55 6.51 -1.75
CA GLN A 118 5.60 6.14 -0.71
C GLN A 118 6.30 6.05 0.64
N CYS A 119 5.80 6.75 1.64
CA CYS A 119 6.36 6.66 2.99
C CYS A 119 5.88 5.37 3.65
N VAL A 120 6.79 4.71 4.37
CA VAL A 120 6.48 3.48 5.09
C VAL A 120 5.74 3.84 6.38
N PRO A 121 4.53 3.28 6.61
CA PRO A 121 3.84 3.43 7.89
C PRO A 121 4.63 2.87 9.07
N ASP A 122 4.40 3.41 10.27
CA ASP A 122 5.03 2.88 11.50
C ASP A 122 4.68 1.40 11.76
N SER A 123 3.43 1.04 11.45
CA SER A 123 2.91 -0.32 11.55
C SER A 123 1.90 -0.59 10.43
N LYS A 124 1.47 -1.84 10.27
CA LYS A 124 0.54 -2.27 9.20
C LYS A 124 -0.75 -1.44 9.15
N ASP A 125 -1.28 -1.08 10.32
CA ASP A 125 -2.56 -0.39 10.47
C ASP A 125 -2.41 1.11 10.81
N SER A 126 -1.18 1.63 10.81
CA SER A 126 -0.92 3.03 11.13
C SER A 126 -1.20 3.94 9.94
N PHE A 127 -1.85 5.08 10.22
CA PHE A 127 -1.94 6.21 9.29
C PHE A 127 -0.71 7.12 9.36
N GLN A 128 0.15 6.95 10.37
CA GLN A 128 1.38 7.72 10.53
C GLN A 128 2.54 7.01 9.81
N SER A 129 3.27 7.80 9.01
CA SER A 129 4.50 7.36 8.37
C SER A 129 5.68 7.49 9.32
N ARG A 130 6.62 6.54 9.27
CA ARG A 130 7.89 6.58 10.02
C ARG A 130 8.63 7.90 9.84
N LYS A 131 8.60 8.39 8.61
CA LYS A 131 9.05 9.73 8.24
C LYS A 131 8.18 10.21 7.07
N PRO A 132 7.21 11.11 7.31
CA PRO A 132 6.47 11.72 6.22
C PRO A 132 7.39 12.64 5.41
N LEU A 133 7.05 12.87 4.14
CA LEU A 133 7.79 13.83 3.31
C LEU A 133 7.81 15.23 3.96
N PRO A 134 8.87 16.04 3.73
CA PRO A 134 9.07 17.34 4.37
C PRO A 134 7.85 18.25 4.28
N GLU A 135 7.53 18.93 5.39
CA GLU A 135 6.36 19.82 5.48
C GLU A 135 6.37 20.90 4.42
N ALA A 136 7.53 21.46 4.12
CA ALA A 136 7.72 22.46 3.08
C ALA A 136 7.25 21.98 1.69
N TRP A 137 7.20 20.67 1.43
CA TRP A 137 6.82 20.11 0.12
C TRP A 137 5.33 19.79 0.04
N ARG A 138 4.65 19.61 1.19
CA ARG A 138 3.30 19.04 1.25
C ARG A 138 2.28 19.97 0.60
N GLY A 139 1.42 19.41 -0.25
CA GLY A 139 0.38 20.15 -0.96
C GLY A 139 0.86 20.79 -2.27
N PHE A 140 2.17 20.86 -2.51
CA PHE A 140 2.73 21.43 -3.72
C PHE A 140 2.86 20.40 -4.86
N ARG A 141 2.86 20.92 -6.09
CA ARG A 141 2.81 20.13 -7.33
C ARG A 141 3.68 20.74 -8.43
N ASP A 142 4.00 19.92 -9.42
CA ASP A 142 4.60 20.33 -10.68
C ASP A 142 5.82 21.28 -10.52
N GLU A 143 5.82 22.43 -11.19
CA GLU A 143 6.95 23.37 -11.21
C GLU A 143 7.20 23.99 -9.83
N GLU A 144 6.14 24.29 -9.08
CA GLU A 144 6.25 24.85 -7.73
C GLU A 144 6.94 23.88 -6.77
N LEU A 145 6.56 22.59 -6.82
CA LEU A 145 7.27 21.54 -6.08
C LEU A 145 8.74 21.42 -6.52
N SER A 146 9.00 21.55 -7.83
CA SER A 146 10.36 21.47 -8.36
C SER A 146 11.23 22.63 -7.85
N GLN A 147 10.67 23.83 -7.72
CA GLN A 147 11.34 25.00 -7.17
C GLN A 147 11.61 24.84 -5.66
N ILE A 148 10.61 24.40 -4.90
CA ILE A 148 10.73 24.21 -3.43
C ILE A 148 11.75 23.13 -3.09
N THR A 149 11.75 22.03 -3.83
CA THR A 149 12.68 20.91 -3.61
C THR A 149 14.07 21.18 -4.18
N GLY A 150 14.19 22.11 -5.13
CA GLY A 150 15.37 22.25 -5.99
C GLY A 150 15.59 21.06 -6.94
N ILE A 151 14.60 20.18 -7.09
CA ILE A 151 14.70 18.95 -7.88
C ILE A 151 13.68 19.01 -9.03
N PRO A 152 14.15 19.07 -10.30
CA PRO A 152 13.27 19.13 -11.45
C PRO A 152 12.31 17.94 -11.55
N GLY A 153 11.15 18.19 -12.15
CA GLY A 153 10.20 17.13 -12.50
C GLY A 153 9.32 16.66 -11.34
N GLY A 154 9.17 17.45 -10.27
CA GLY A 154 8.18 17.19 -9.23
C GLY A 154 6.78 16.99 -9.83
N VAL A 155 6.02 16.00 -9.34
CA VAL A 155 4.64 15.76 -9.76
C VAL A 155 3.68 16.24 -8.68
N PHE A 156 3.84 15.74 -7.46
CA PHE A 156 3.12 16.23 -6.28
C PHE A 156 3.73 15.68 -4.99
N VAL A 157 3.37 16.29 -3.86
CA VAL A 157 3.41 15.68 -2.52
C VAL A 157 2.04 15.86 -1.87
N HIS A 158 1.47 14.78 -1.33
CA HIS A 158 0.18 14.84 -0.64
C HIS A 158 0.24 15.79 0.57
N ALA A 159 -0.85 16.47 0.91
CA ALA A 159 -0.90 17.43 2.01
C ALA A 159 -0.51 16.83 3.38
N ALA A 160 -0.83 15.55 3.59
CA ALA A 160 -0.41 14.78 4.78
C ALA A 160 1.03 14.20 4.69
N GLY A 161 1.72 14.33 3.56
CA GLY A 161 3.12 13.91 3.39
C GLY A 161 3.37 12.42 3.21
N PHE A 162 2.35 11.56 3.21
CA PHE A 162 2.54 10.09 3.13
C PHE A 162 2.95 9.57 1.75
N ILE A 163 2.77 10.38 0.70
CA ILE A 163 3.14 10.01 -0.68
C ILE A 163 3.50 11.26 -1.49
N GLY A 164 4.46 11.09 -2.39
CA GLY A 164 4.80 12.06 -3.41
C GLY A 164 5.22 11.38 -4.70
N GLY A 165 5.71 12.17 -5.66
CA GLY A 165 6.24 11.64 -6.90
C GLY A 165 7.01 12.63 -7.73
N ASN A 166 7.81 12.06 -8.64
CA ASN A 166 8.61 12.77 -9.63
C ASN A 166 8.41 12.12 -11.00
N LYS A 167 8.67 12.85 -12.08
CA LYS A 167 8.56 12.34 -13.45
C LYS A 167 9.58 11.23 -13.73
N THR A 168 10.75 11.26 -13.10
CA THR A 168 11.80 10.26 -13.34
C THR A 168 12.24 9.56 -12.05
N PHE A 169 12.90 8.41 -12.22
CA PHE A 169 13.52 7.68 -11.11
C PHE A 169 14.55 8.53 -10.39
N GLU A 170 15.41 9.22 -11.15
CA GLU A 170 16.50 10.03 -10.61
C GLU A 170 15.96 11.18 -9.76
N GLY A 171 14.89 11.84 -10.22
CA GLY A 171 14.23 12.87 -9.45
C GLY A 171 13.57 12.33 -8.18
N ALA A 172 12.87 11.18 -8.26
CA ALA A 172 12.27 10.54 -7.10
C ALA A 172 13.32 10.07 -6.08
N SER A 173 14.42 9.50 -6.55
CA SER A 173 15.55 9.05 -5.73
C SER A 173 16.22 10.22 -5.01
N LYS A 174 16.49 11.33 -5.72
CA LYS A 174 17.02 12.56 -5.10
C LYS A 174 16.06 13.16 -4.08
N MET A 175 14.77 13.19 -4.38
CA MET A 175 13.75 13.68 -3.44
C MET A 175 13.72 12.80 -2.19
N ALA A 176 13.73 11.47 -2.32
CA ALA A 176 13.75 10.56 -1.19
C ALA A 176 15.04 10.74 -0.36
N ALA A 177 16.22 10.77 -0.99
CA ALA A 177 17.49 10.97 -0.31
C ALA A 177 17.53 12.31 0.46
N THR A 178 17.06 13.39 -0.15
CA THR A 178 16.96 14.70 0.53
C THR A 178 15.97 14.64 1.70
N ALA A 179 14.81 14.03 1.48
CA ALA A 179 13.78 13.87 2.51
C ALA A 179 14.19 12.95 3.66
N VAL A 180 15.24 12.14 3.52
CA VAL A 180 15.74 11.29 4.61
C VAL A 180 16.48 12.12 5.66
N ASP A 181 17.17 13.18 5.23
CA ASP A 181 18.06 13.98 6.10
C ASP A 181 17.45 15.33 6.52
N LEU A 182 16.31 15.73 5.95
CA LEU A 182 15.47 16.85 6.42
C LEU A 182 14.54 16.42 7.57
#